data_AF-A0A2G5T3S6-F1
#
_entry.id   AF-A0A2G5T3S6-F1
#
_cell.length_a   1.000
_cell.length_b   1.000
_cell.length_c   1.000
_cell.angle_alpha   90.00
_cell.angle_beta   90.00
_cell.angle_gamma   90.00
#
_symmetry.space_group_name_H-M   'P 1'
#
loop_
_entity.id
_entity.type
_entity.pdbx_description
1 polymer ?
#
loop_
_entity_poly.entity_id
_entity_poly.type
_entity_poly.pdbx_seq_one_letter_code
_entity_poly.pdbx_strand_id
1 'polypeptide(L)'
;MYLALQSSLFKYLFCEEYNVPENAEIELTEIEADDFHNFLELIHGESSFDDGTVSGILYLADMLEAPTAIRRCEKFLLKDSQKSVVQKLQLALRYNLDDLKNNCLSDVTEITDIELIMTAKLPEMDLSTSQALLKKIIDFSNA
;
A
#
# COMPACT_ATOMS: atom_id res chain seq x y z
N MET A 1 20.95 0.81 -13.59
CA MET A 1 19.84 0.06 -14.22
C MET A 1 18.93 -0.70 -13.24
N TYR A 2 19.35 -0.98 -11.99
CA TYR A 2 18.51 -1.73 -11.04
C TYR A 2 17.19 -1.01 -10.69
N LEU A 3 17.24 0.30 -10.43
CA LEU A 3 16.03 1.10 -10.17
C LEU A 3 15.04 1.07 -11.34
N ALA A 4 15.53 1.18 -12.58
CA ALA A 4 14.71 1.04 -13.79
C ALA A 4 14.08 -0.35 -13.95
N LEU A 5 14.63 -1.39 -13.32
CA LEU A 5 14.01 -2.72 -13.32
C LEU A 5 12.84 -2.80 -12.34
N GLN A 6 12.90 -2.04 -11.24
CA GLN A 6 11.91 -2.10 -10.16
C GLN A 6 10.77 -1.10 -10.31
N SER A 7 10.96 -0.04 -11.11
CA SER A 7 10.04 1.09 -11.23
C SER A 7 9.93 1.54 -12.68
N SER A 8 8.70 1.66 -13.19
CA SER A 8 8.46 2.20 -14.54
C SER A 8 8.81 3.68 -14.65
N LEU A 9 8.62 4.47 -13.59
CA LEU A 9 9.04 5.87 -13.57
C LEU A 9 10.56 5.99 -13.75
N PHE A 10 11.35 5.24 -12.98
CA PHE A 10 12.80 5.25 -13.15
C PHE A 10 13.25 4.67 -14.48
N LYS A 11 12.52 3.70 -15.04
CA LYS A 11 12.78 3.21 -16.39
C LYS A 11 12.60 4.31 -17.43
N TYR A 12 11.51 5.06 -17.33
CA TYR A 12 11.25 6.19 -18.21
C TYR A 12 12.36 7.24 -18.11
N LEU A 13 12.64 7.71 -16.88
CA LEU A 13 13.65 8.72 -16.60
C LEU A 13 15.05 8.31 -17.08
N PHE A 14 15.48 7.07 -16.86
CA PHE A 14 16.85 6.66 -17.17
C PHE A 14 17.05 6.13 -18.60
N CYS A 15 16.00 5.63 -19.26
CA CYS A 15 16.16 4.88 -20.51
C CYS A 15 15.34 5.43 -21.68
N GLU A 16 14.24 6.13 -21.42
CA GLU A 16 13.31 6.58 -22.46
C GLU A 16 13.34 8.11 -22.64
N GLU A 17 13.83 8.84 -21.65
CA GLU A 17 14.05 10.27 -21.74
C GLU A 17 15.36 10.57 -22.51
N TYR A 18 15.20 10.96 -23.79
CA TYR A 18 16.28 11.17 -24.77
C TYR A 18 17.32 12.24 -24.40
N ASN A 19 17.19 12.91 -23.26
CA ASN A 19 17.98 14.08 -22.87
C ASN A 19 18.64 13.97 -21.49
N VAL A 20 18.76 12.78 -20.90
CA VAL A 20 19.45 12.62 -19.61
C VAL A 20 20.95 12.36 -19.85
N PRO A 21 21.85 13.32 -19.53
CA PRO A 21 23.30 13.07 -19.59
C PRO A 21 23.73 11.88 -18.74
N GLU A 22 24.86 11.27 -19.09
CA GLU A 22 25.44 10.13 -18.34
C GLU A 22 25.70 10.45 -16.85
N ASN A 23 25.90 11.73 -16.52
CA ASN A 23 26.12 12.22 -15.15
C ASN A 23 25.00 13.16 -14.66
N ALA A 24 23.79 12.99 -15.19
CA ALA A 24 22.65 13.79 -14.74
C ALA A 24 22.32 13.46 -13.28
N GLU A 25 22.11 14.50 -12.48
CA GLU A 25 21.49 14.39 -11.18
C GLU A 25 20.00 14.70 -11.33
N ILE A 26 19.15 13.79 -10.86
CA ILE A 26 17.69 13.96 -10.87
C ILE A 26 17.26 14.24 -9.43
N GLU A 27 16.73 15.44 -9.21
CA GLU A 27 16.17 15.83 -7.92
C GLU A 27 14.74 15.28 -7.78
N LEU A 28 14.44 14.66 -6.64
CA LEU A 28 13.11 14.13 -6.31
C LEU A 28 12.49 15.04 -5.23
N THR A 29 11.75 16.06 -5.64
CA THR A 29 11.32 17.16 -4.75
C THR A 29 10.14 16.83 -3.82
N GLU A 30 9.40 15.74 -4.10
CA GLU A 30 8.21 15.34 -3.33
C GLU A 30 8.45 14.11 -2.45
N ILE A 31 9.72 13.75 -2.25
CA ILE A 31 10.12 12.54 -1.52
C ILE A 31 11.00 12.90 -0.35
N GLU A 32 10.57 12.51 0.85
CA GLU A 32 11.40 12.59 2.05
C GLU A 32 12.55 11.57 1.97
N ALA A 33 13.75 11.99 2.39
CA ALA A 33 14.96 11.19 2.24
C ALA A 33 14.89 9.85 2.99
N ASP A 34 14.32 9.85 4.20
CA ASP A 34 14.18 8.65 5.03
C ASP A 34 13.22 7.64 4.40
N ASP A 35 12.11 8.11 3.83
CA ASP A 35 11.15 7.24 3.13
C ASP A 35 11.78 6.64 1.88
N PHE A 36 12.56 7.43 1.12
CA PHE A 36 13.27 6.92 -0.04
C PHE A 36 14.31 5.87 0.35
N HIS A 37 15.04 6.10 1.44
CA HIS A 37 15.99 5.13 1.97
C HIS A 37 15.32 3.80 2.32
N ASN A 38 14.19 3.84 3.04
CA ASN A 38 13.40 2.65 3.36
C ASN A 38 12.90 1.92 2.11
N PHE A 39 12.47 2.67 1.09
CA PHE A 39 12.08 2.10 -0.20
C PHE A 39 13.25 1.38 -0.88
N LEU A 40 14.46 1.98 -0.87
CA LEU A 40 15.67 1.37 -1.43
C LEU A 40 16.02 0.07 -0.70
N GLU A 41 16.05 0.08 0.63
CA GLU A 41 16.31 -1.12 1.44
C GLU A 41 15.34 -2.26 1.07
N LEU A 42 14.04 -1.94 0.99
CA LEU A 42 13.00 -2.91 0.63
C LEU A 42 13.25 -3.56 -0.74
N ILE A 43 13.47 -2.74 -1.79
CA ILE A 43 13.64 -3.28 -3.15
C ILE A 43 14.93 -4.11 -3.24
N HIS A 44 15.99 -3.70 -2.54
CA HIS A 44 17.25 -4.43 -2.46
C HIS A 44 17.17 -5.73 -1.63
N GLY A 45 16.04 -5.97 -0.97
CA GLY A 45 15.71 -7.25 -0.34
C GLY A 45 15.83 -7.26 1.17
N GLU A 46 16.22 -6.14 1.78
CA GLU A 46 16.27 -5.99 3.24
C GLU A 46 14.87 -6.13 3.85
N SER A 47 14.84 -6.54 5.11
CA SER A 47 13.62 -6.79 5.88
C SER A 47 13.43 -5.80 7.03
N SER A 48 14.08 -4.64 6.97
CA SER A 48 14.19 -3.64 8.03
C SER A 48 12.95 -2.76 8.22
N PHE A 49 11.88 -2.96 7.44
CA PHE A 49 10.68 -2.12 7.53
C PHE A 49 9.62 -2.71 8.46
N ASP A 50 8.77 -1.85 9.00
CA ASP A 50 7.85 -2.10 10.10
C ASP A 50 6.51 -1.35 9.93
N ASP A 51 5.66 -1.40 10.96
CA ASP A 51 4.38 -0.70 10.94
C ASP A 51 4.52 0.84 10.88
N GLY A 52 5.64 1.41 11.32
CA GLY A 52 5.88 2.85 11.22
C GLY A 52 6.20 3.29 9.80
N THR A 53 6.93 2.45 9.07
CA THR A 53 7.52 2.78 7.77
C THR A 53 6.69 2.28 6.57
N VAL A 54 5.90 1.21 6.73
CA VAL A 54 5.16 0.58 5.61
C VAL A 54 4.25 1.53 4.84
N SER A 55 3.63 2.51 5.52
CA SER A 55 2.74 3.48 4.87
C SER A 55 3.51 4.43 3.94
N GLY A 56 4.69 4.92 4.37
CA GLY A 56 5.55 5.78 3.56
C GLY A 56 6.12 5.02 2.37
N ILE A 57 6.53 3.77 2.58
CA ILE A 57 6.99 2.90 1.50
C ILE A 57 5.88 2.63 0.48
N LEU A 58 4.63 2.37 0.91
CA LEU A 58 3.50 2.18 0.00
C LEU A 58 3.22 3.44 -0.83
N TYR A 59 3.27 4.62 -0.19
CA TYR A 59 3.14 5.89 -0.90
C TYR A 59 4.18 6.03 -2.02
N LEU A 60 5.46 5.79 -1.71
CA LEU A 60 6.52 5.85 -2.70
C LEU A 60 6.41 4.75 -3.75
N ALA A 61 6.01 3.55 -3.38
CA ALA A 61 5.87 2.45 -4.31
C ALA A 61 4.75 2.69 -5.33
N ASP A 62 3.66 3.34 -4.92
CA ASP A 62 2.59 3.77 -5.81
C ASP A 62 3.06 4.91 -6.73
N MET A 63 3.66 5.96 -6.16
CA MET A 63 4.14 7.12 -6.90
C MET A 63 5.27 6.80 -7.89
N LEU A 64 6.20 5.92 -7.51
CA LEU A 64 7.31 5.47 -8.34
C LEU A 64 6.90 4.31 -9.27
N GLU A 65 5.65 3.85 -9.22
CA GLU A 65 5.16 2.70 -9.99
C GLU A 65 6.03 1.45 -9.82
N ALA A 66 6.25 1.04 -8.57
CA ALA A 66 7.13 -0.06 -8.18
C ALA A 66 6.33 -1.27 -7.66
N PRO A 67 5.78 -2.13 -8.55
CA PRO A 67 4.84 -3.19 -8.17
C PRO A 67 5.45 -4.25 -7.23
N THR A 68 6.75 -4.49 -7.31
CA THR A 68 7.45 -5.41 -6.38
C THR A 68 7.42 -4.89 -4.95
N ALA A 69 7.58 -3.57 -4.77
CA ALA A 69 7.53 -2.94 -3.46
C ALA A 69 6.10 -3.01 -2.88
N ILE A 70 5.09 -2.69 -3.69
CA ILE A 70 3.67 -2.83 -3.31
C ILE A 70 3.37 -4.25 -2.80
N ARG A 71 3.75 -5.28 -3.56
CA ARG A 71 3.54 -6.69 -3.17
C ARG A 71 4.24 -7.08 -1.88
N ARG A 72 5.44 -6.56 -1.62
CA ARG A 72 6.18 -6.84 -0.37
C ARG A 72 5.51 -6.17 0.82
N CYS A 73 5.05 -4.93 0.66
CA CYS A 73 4.30 -4.22 1.70
C CYS A 73 2.97 -4.92 2.00
N GLU A 74 2.22 -5.33 0.98
CA GLU A 74 0.97 -6.08 1.15
C GLU A 74 1.20 -7.38 1.92
N LYS A 75 2.24 -8.14 1.57
CA LYS A 75 2.62 -9.37 2.27
C LYS A 75 2.95 -9.12 3.75
N PHE A 76 3.68 -8.05 4.06
CA PHE A 76 3.98 -7.66 5.43
C PHE A 76 2.69 -7.29 6.20
N LEU A 77 1.81 -6.51 5.59
CA LEU A 77 0.53 -6.12 6.20
C LEU A 77 -0.37 -7.33 6.52
N LEU A 78 -0.33 -8.35 5.67
CA LEU A 78 -1.05 -9.61 5.88
C LEU A 78 -0.46 -10.47 7.00
N LYS A 79 0.87 -10.54 7.12
CA LYS A 79 1.53 -11.58 7.94
C LYS A 79 2.13 -11.08 9.25
N ASP A 80 2.72 -9.90 9.23
CA ASP A 80 3.64 -9.46 10.26
C ASP A 80 3.13 -8.18 10.98
N SER A 81 2.36 -7.35 10.27
CA SER A 81 1.82 -6.09 10.78
C SER A 81 0.84 -6.25 11.92
N GLN A 82 1.01 -5.39 12.94
CA GLN A 82 0.14 -5.25 14.11
C GLN A 82 -0.87 -4.09 13.97
N LYS A 83 -0.98 -3.50 12.78
CA LYS A 83 -2.01 -2.48 12.48
C LYS A 83 -3.42 -3.03 12.70
N SER A 84 -4.32 -2.16 13.12
CA SER A 84 -5.73 -2.52 13.26
C SER A 84 -6.36 -2.87 11.90
N VAL A 85 -7.43 -3.65 11.91
CA VAL A 85 -8.20 -3.98 10.68
C VAL A 85 -8.61 -2.71 9.94
N VAL A 86 -9.02 -1.66 10.66
CA VAL A 86 -9.38 -0.36 10.06
C VAL A 86 -8.19 0.28 9.33
N GLN A 87 -7.01 0.28 9.93
CA GLN A 87 -5.80 0.84 9.32
C GLN A 87 -5.34 0.02 8.11
N LYS A 88 -5.39 -1.32 8.22
CA LYS A 88 -5.06 -2.22 7.10
C LYS A 88 -6.04 -2.04 5.95
N LEU A 89 -7.35 -1.96 6.24
CA LEU A 89 -8.37 -1.71 5.23
C LEU A 89 -8.18 -0.34 4.55
N GLN A 90 -7.86 0.70 5.31
CA GLN A 90 -7.57 2.02 4.74
C GLN A 90 -6.40 1.95 3.73
N LEU A 91 -5.29 1.33 4.12
CA LEU A 91 -4.14 1.14 3.23
C LEU A 91 -4.50 0.29 2.01
N ALA A 92 -5.28 -0.77 2.22
CA ALA A 92 -5.71 -1.66 1.14
C ALA A 92 -6.53 -0.93 0.08
N LEU A 93 -7.47 -0.08 0.51
CA LEU A 93 -8.30 0.71 -0.39
C LEU A 93 -7.50 1.80 -1.09
N ARG A 94 -6.60 2.48 -0.36
CA ARG A 94 -5.79 3.58 -0.89
C ARG A 94 -4.85 3.14 -2.01
N TYR A 95 -4.22 1.98 -1.84
CA TYR A 95 -3.18 1.47 -2.75
C TYR A 95 -3.64 0.26 -3.57
N ASN A 96 -4.95 -0.01 -3.61
CA ASN A 96 -5.55 -1.14 -4.35
C ASN A 96 -4.91 -2.50 -4.02
N LEU A 97 -4.72 -2.78 -2.72
CA LEU A 97 -4.16 -4.04 -2.22
C LEU A 97 -5.29 -5.07 -2.03
N ASP A 98 -5.66 -5.74 -3.11
CA ASP A 98 -6.83 -6.62 -3.16
C ASP A 98 -6.76 -7.79 -2.17
N ASP A 99 -5.59 -8.40 -1.97
CA ASP A 99 -5.45 -9.53 -1.04
C ASP A 99 -5.62 -9.05 0.40
N LEU A 100 -5.04 -7.89 0.74
CA LEU A 100 -5.21 -7.29 2.05
C LEU A 100 -6.66 -6.84 2.30
N LYS A 101 -7.31 -6.24 1.31
CA LYS A 101 -8.72 -5.85 1.38
C LYS A 101 -9.61 -7.06 1.66
N ASN A 102 -9.42 -8.15 0.91
CA ASN A 102 -10.20 -9.37 1.08
C ASN A 102 -9.97 -10.00 2.46
N ASN A 103 -8.74 -10.01 2.96
CA ASN A 103 -8.45 -10.47 4.32
C ASN A 103 -9.09 -9.58 5.39
N CYS A 104 -9.01 -8.25 5.26
CA CYS A 104 -9.67 -7.35 6.20
C CYS A 104 -11.18 -7.60 6.24
N LEU A 105 -11.81 -7.82 5.08
CA LEU A 105 -13.22 -8.16 5.00
C LEU A 105 -13.51 -9.55 5.59
N SER A 106 -12.67 -10.56 5.40
CA SER A 106 -12.88 -11.87 6.04
C SER A 106 -12.85 -11.78 7.55
N ASP A 107 -12.00 -10.91 8.09
CA ASP A 107 -11.76 -10.75 9.53
C ASP A 107 -12.85 -9.94 10.24
N VAL A 108 -13.75 -9.28 9.49
CA VAL A 108 -14.98 -8.69 10.04
C VAL A 108 -15.93 -9.83 10.43
N THR A 109 -15.97 -10.15 11.72
CA THR A 109 -16.77 -11.28 12.25
C THR A 109 -17.96 -10.83 13.10
N GLU A 110 -17.97 -9.57 13.54
CA GLU A 110 -19.03 -9.03 14.39
C GLU A 110 -19.54 -7.67 13.87
N ILE A 111 -20.73 -7.26 14.34
CA ILE A 111 -21.31 -5.94 14.01
C ILE A 111 -20.43 -4.79 14.54
N THR A 112 -19.79 -5.01 15.70
CA THR A 112 -18.86 -4.06 16.34
C THR A 112 -17.68 -3.70 15.43
N ASP A 113 -17.15 -4.65 14.66
CA ASP A 113 -16.09 -4.41 13.67
C ASP A 113 -16.56 -3.43 12.58
N ILE A 114 -17.80 -3.61 12.11
CA ILE A 114 -18.41 -2.76 11.09
C ILE A 114 -18.63 -1.34 11.66
N GLU A 115 -19.11 -1.23 12.90
CA GLU A 115 -19.27 0.06 13.57
C GLU A 115 -17.94 0.83 13.67
N LEU A 116 -16.84 0.14 14.00
CA LEU A 116 -15.49 0.73 14.02
C LEU A 116 -15.07 1.24 12.65
N ILE A 117 -15.26 0.44 11.60
CA ILE A 117 -14.94 0.82 10.21
C ILE A 117 -15.75 2.05 9.77
N MET A 118 -17.06 2.06 10.04
CA MET A 118 -17.95 3.16 9.67
C MET A 118 -17.62 4.45 10.44
N THR A 119 -17.23 4.32 11.71
CA THR A 119 -16.83 5.45 12.55
C THR A 119 -15.53 6.10 12.05
N ALA A 120 -14.62 5.30 11.49
CA ALA A 120 -13.36 5.80 10.95
C ALA A 120 -13.50 6.68 9.70
N LYS A 121 -14.67 6.64 9.02
CA LYS A 121 -14.99 7.48 7.85
C LYS A 121 -13.88 7.47 6.81
N LEU A 122 -13.48 6.28 6.36
CA LEU A 122 -12.42 6.11 5.38
C LEU A 122 -12.79 6.82 4.06
N PRO A 123 -12.04 7.85 3.62
CA PRO A 123 -12.33 8.54 2.37
C PRO A 123 -12.10 7.65 1.14
N GLU A 124 -11.26 6.63 1.27
CA GLU A 124 -10.96 5.65 0.22
C GLU A 124 -12.05 4.57 0.06
N MET A 125 -13.14 4.63 0.85
CA MET A 125 -14.19 3.62 0.81
C MET A 125 -14.90 3.59 -0.54
N ASP A 126 -14.75 2.47 -1.25
CA ASP A 126 -15.37 2.24 -2.54
C ASP A 126 -16.75 1.56 -2.41
N LEU A 127 -17.49 1.51 -3.53
CA LEU A 127 -18.81 0.88 -3.58
C LEU A 127 -18.73 -0.62 -3.28
N SER A 128 -17.69 -1.31 -3.76
CA SER A 128 -17.56 -2.75 -3.61
C SER A 128 -17.37 -3.18 -2.16
N THR A 129 -16.57 -2.42 -1.40
CA THR A 129 -16.33 -2.61 0.03
C THR A 129 -17.58 -2.28 0.83
N SER A 130 -18.25 -1.18 0.49
CA SER A 130 -19.53 -0.82 1.12
C SER A 130 -20.58 -1.92 0.94
N GLN A 131 -20.69 -2.49 -0.27
CA GLN A 131 -21.58 -3.60 -0.55
C GLN A 131 -21.22 -4.86 0.23
N ALA A 132 -19.93 -5.19 0.35
CA ALA A 132 -19.46 -6.33 1.12
C ALA A 132 -19.80 -6.21 2.62
N LEU A 133 -19.60 -5.02 3.20
CA LEU A 133 -19.97 -4.74 4.59
C LEU A 133 -21.47 -4.83 4.81
N LEU A 134 -22.29 -4.24 3.92
CA LEU A 134 -23.75 -4.34 4.00
C LEU A 134 -24.23 -5.80 3.91
N LYS A 135 -23.59 -6.60 3.05
CA LYS A 135 -23.91 -8.03 2.94
C LYS A 135 -23.63 -8.77 4.26
N LYS A 136 -22.50 -8.46 4.93
CA LYS A 136 -22.21 -9.00 6.26
C LYS A 136 -23.22 -8.62 7.32
N ILE A 137 -23.70 -7.37 7.34
CA ILE A 137 -24.78 -6.96 8.26
C ILE A 137 -26.02 -7.82 8.06
N ILE A 138 -26.43 -8.04 6.81
CA ILE A 138 -27.58 -8.90 6.49
C ILE A 138 -27.34 -10.32 6.98
N ASP A 139 -26.14 -10.86 6.76
CA ASP A 139 -25.80 -12.22 7.18
C ASP A 139 -25.82 -12.36 8.71
N PHE A 140 -25.33 -11.36 9.46
CA PHE A 140 -25.42 -11.32 10.93
C PHE A 140 -26.87 -11.20 11.44
N SER A 141 -27.74 -10.51 10.71
CA SER A 141 -29.16 -10.39 11.10
C SER A 141 -29.97 -11.67 10.91
N ASN A 142 -29.48 -12.59 10.08
CA ASN A 142 -30.12 -13.86 9.75
C ASN A 142 -29.51 -15.07 10.48
N ALA A 143 -28.47 -14.85 11.30
CA ALA A 143 -27.78 -15.86 12.09
C ALA A 143 -28.42 -16.03 13.48
#